data_AF-A0A1C0SMP5-F1
#
_entry.id   AF-A0A1C0SMP5-F1
#
_cell.length_a   1.000
_cell.length_b   1.000
_cell.length_c   1.000
_cell.angle_alpha   90.00
_cell.angle_beta   90.00
_cell.angle_gamma   90.00
#
_symmetry.space_group_name_H-M   'P 1'
#
loop_
_entity.id
_entity.type
_entity.pdbx_description
1 polymer ?
#
loop_
_entity_poly.entity_id
_entity_poly.type
_entity_poly.pdbx_seq_one_letter_code
_entity_poly.pdbx_strand_id
1 'polypeptide(L)'
;MAMATAAPPKDPLLDATLRQLADITVPAPVSMMPQTWGWAALGGLFLLAGAFAFWRWYRRWEANRYRREALADLKDIEAKLAAPTTRGAALAALPVLLKRTALAIWPRESVAGLHGTGWTGFLDGHSGGPVFPIASARFFEEAEYRGSEALCAVPEPEARTYAAAARHWIEAHHVRA
;
A
#
# COMPACT_ATOMS: atom_id res chain seq x y z
N MET A 1 67.00 29.97 49.20
CA MET A 1 66.15 30.16 48.00
C MET A 1 64.70 29.97 48.41
N ALA A 2 64.00 31.07 48.73
CA ALA A 2 62.54 31.23 48.75
C ALA A 2 62.23 32.62 49.35
N MET A 3 62.15 33.67 48.52
CA MET A 3 61.53 34.93 48.94
C MET A 3 60.02 34.68 48.99
N ALA A 4 59.46 34.59 50.18
CA ALA A 4 58.02 34.70 50.37
C ALA A 4 57.62 36.15 50.13
N THR A 5 57.12 36.45 48.95
CA THR A 5 56.47 37.73 48.64
C THR A 5 55.16 37.80 49.43
N ALA A 6 55.21 38.45 50.59
CA ALA A 6 54.00 38.81 51.33
C ALA A 6 53.14 39.73 50.44
N ALA A 7 51.88 39.35 50.23
CA ALA A 7 50.92 40.17 49.50
C ALA A 7 50.80 41.55 50.15
N PRO A 8 50.73 42.65 49.38
CA PRO A 8 50.62 44.00 49.93
C PRO A 8 49.36 44.14 50.79
N PRO A 9 49.38 45.00 51.82
CA PRO A 9 48.23 45.22 52.70
C PRO A 9 47.03 45.71 51.88
N LYS A 10 45.86 45.12 52.12
CA LYS A 10 44.61 45.51 51.47
C LYS A 10 44.32 46.97 51.81
N ASP A 11 44.23 47.81 50.80
CA ASP A 11 43.92 49.23 50.97
C ASP A 11 42.46 49.38 51.43
N PRO A 12 42.20 49.91 52.65
CA PRO A 12 40.85 50.03 53.18
C PRO A 12 39.96 50.95 52.33
N LEU A 13 40.56 51.86 51.55
CA LEU A 13 39.82 52.73 50.62
C LEU A 13 39.36 51.96 49.38
N LEU A 14 40.19 51.02 48.90
CA LEU A 14 39.86 50.13 47.79
C LEU A 14 38.76 49.13 48.20
N ASP A 15 38.85 48.57 49.41
CA ASP A 15 37.81 47.69 49.95
C ASP A 15 36.46 48.41 50.13
N ALA A 16 36.49 49.69 50.53
CA ALA A 16 35.28 50.51 50.64
C ALA A 16 34.65 50.82 49.27
N THR A 17 35.45 51.11 48.25
CA THR A 17 34.96 51.35 46.88
C THR A 17 34.42 50.07 46.23
N LEU A 18 35.05 48.92 46.47
CA LEU A 18 34.56 47.62 46.01
C LEU A 18 33.21 47.24 46.63
N ARG A 19 32.99 47.56 47.92
CA ARG A 19 31.69 47.35 48.57
C ARG A 19 30.58 48.30 48.07
N GLN A 20 30.96 49.40 47.43
CA GLN A 20 30.04 50.40 46.88
C GLN A 20 29.66 50.10 45.43
N LEU A 21 30.35 49.19 44.75
CA LEU A 21 29.89 48.58 43.50
C LEU A 21 28.65 47.74 43.81
N ALA A 22 27.49 48.24 43.39
CA ALA A 22 26.22 47.57 43.56
C ALA A 22 26.27 46.15 42.98
N ASP A 23 25.90 45.18 43.80
CA ASP A 23 25.76 43.77 43.42
C ASP A 23 24.84 43.68 42.20
N ILE A 24 25.37 43.21 41.07
CA ILE A 24 24.62 43.06 39.83
C ILE A 24 23.60 41.96 40.07
N THR A 25 22.36 42.36 40.39
CA THR A 25 21.23 41.44 40.48
C THR A 25 21.01 40.81 39.11
N VAL A 26 21.42 39.55 38.97
CA VAL A 26 21.22 38.77 37.76
C VAL A 26 19.70 38.63 37.55
N PRO A 27 19.14 39.05 36.40
CA PRO A 27 17.71 38.90 36.17
C PRO A 27 17.35 37.42 36.24
N ALA A 28 16.19 37.11 36.83
CA ALA A 28 15.67 35.75 36.88
C ALA A 28 15.74 35.12 35.48
N PRO A 29 16.22 33.87 35.35
CA PRO A 29 16.42 33.24 34.06
C PRO A 29 15.10 33.23 33.29
N VAL A 30 15.05 33.99 32.20
CA VAL A 30 13.92 34.00 31.29
C VAL A 30 13.77 32.58 30.74
N SER A 31 12.64 31.96 31.01
CA SER A 31 12.33 30.62 30.53
C SER A 31 12.46 30.61 29.00
N MET A 32 13.50 29.96 28.49
CA MET A 32 13.76 29.75 27.05
C MET A 32 12.86 28.67 26.44
N MET A 33 11.75 28.32 27.10
CA MET A 33 10.72 27.48 26.50
C MET A 33 9.84 28.37 25.64
N PRO A 34 9.90 28.29 24.29
CA PRO A 34 8.96 29.01 23.46
C PRO A 34 7.59 28.37 23.67
N GLN A 35 6.77 28.96 24.53
CA GLN A 35 5.35 28.61 24.70
C GLN A 35 4.55 29.16 23.53
N THR A 36 5.01 28.89 22.31
CA THR A 36 4.34 29.29 21.08
C THR A 36 3.34 28.22 20.72
N TRP A 37 2.13 28.64 20.35
CA TRP A 37 1.10 27.75 19.80
C TRP A 37 1.58 26.95 18.57
N GLY A 38 2.75 27.31 18.01
CA GLY A 38 3.43 26.58 16.95
C GLY A 38 3.67 25.10 17.26
N TRP A 39 3.99 24.71 18.50
CA TRP A 39 4.14 23.27 18.83
C TRP A 39 2.80 22.54 18.83
N ALA A 40 1.73 23.19 19.30
CA ALA A 40 0.38 22.64 19.23
C ALA A 40 -0.09 22.54 17.76
N ALA A 41 0.19 23.55 16.94
CA ALA A 41 -0.09 23.54 15.51
C ALA A 41 0.71 22.44 14.78
N LEU A 42 1.99 22.26 15.12
CA LEU A 42 2.85 21.22 14.57
C LEU A 42 2.37 19.82 14.99
N GLY A 43 2.02 19.64 16.26
CA GLY A 43 1.41 18.40 16.75
C GLY A 43 0.09 18.07 16.06
N GLY A 44 -0.76 19.08 15.86
CA GLY A 44 -2.00 18.95 15.08
C GLY A 44 -1.74 18.55 13.63
N LEU A 45 -0.75 19.17 12.98
CA LEU A 45 -0.34 18.82 11.62
C LEU A 45 0.14 17.37 11.52
N PHE A 46 0.99 16.91 12.45
CA PHE A 46 1.44 15.52 12.50
C PHE A 46 0.30 14.54 12.75
N LEU A 47 -0.64 14.88 13.64
CA LEU A 47 -1.83 14.06 13.87
C LEU A 47 -2.70 13.93 12.62
N LEU A 48 -2.96 15.04 11.91
CA LEU A 48 -3.72 15.03 10.66
C LEU A 48 -3.00 14.23 9.57
N ALA A 49 -1.69 14.40 9.43
CA ALA A 49 -0.88 13.62 8.49
C ALA A 49 -0.90 12.13 8.82
N GLY A 50 -0.78 11.78 10.11
CA GLY A 50 -0.88 10.39 10.59
C GLY A 50 -2.25 9.78 10.35
N ALA A 51 -3.32 10.52 10.65
CA ALA A 51 -4.70 10.08 10.39
C ALA A 51 -4.96 9.89 8.89
N PHE A 52 -4.49 10.80 8.05
CA PHE A 52 -4.61 10.67 6.59
C PHE A 52 -3.83 9.48 6.05
N ALA A 53 -2.58 9.28 6.51
CA ALA A 53 -1.77 8.13 6.14
C ALA A 53 -2.41 6.82 6.59
N PHE A 54 -2.92 6.77 7.82
CA PHE A 54 -3.63 5.61 8.37
C PHE A 54 -4.91 5.31 7.58
N TRP A 55 -5.72 6.32 7.29
CA TRP A 55 -6.93 6.15 6.48
C TRP A 55 -6.61 5.63 5.08
N ARG A 56 -5.58 6.18 4.43
CA ARG A 56 -5.15 5.75 3.10
C ARG A 56 -4.58 4.33 3.13
N TRP A 57 -3.84 3.97 4.18
CA TRP A 57 -3.35 2.61 4.39
C TRP A 57 -4.50 1.63 4.65
N TYR A 58 -5.47 1.99 5.48
CA TYR A 58 -6.64 1.18 5.79
C TYR A 58 -7.48 0.92 4.53
N ARG A 59 -7.79 1.96 3.76
CA ARG A 59 -8.48 1.81 2.46
C ARG A 59 -7.70 0.91 1.50
N ARG A 60 -6.38 0.99 1.50
CA ARG A 60 -5.52 0.12 0.68
C ARG A 60 -5.50 -1.32 1.20
N TRP A 61 -5.60 -1.52 2.50
CA TRP A 61 -5.68 -2.83 3.12
C TRP A 61 -7.02 -3.53 2.82
N GLU A 62 -8.11 -2.78 2.90
CA GLU A 62 -9.45 -3.23 2.54
C GLU A 62 -9.55 -3.57 1.04
N ALA A 63 -9.04 -2.67 0.18
CA ALA A 63 -8.91 -2.94 -1.26
C ALA A 63 -7.92 -4.08 -1.58
N ASN A 64 -7.05 -4.47 -0.66
CA ASN A 64 -6.18 -5.63 -0.85
C ASN A 64 -6.79 -6.92 -0.29
N ARG A 65 -7.92 -6.87 0.44
CA ARG A 65 -8.55 -8.08 0.98
C ARG A 65 -9.14 -8.94 -0.14
N TYR A 66 -9.96 -8.34 -1.02
CA TYR A 66 -10.52 -9.07 -2.17
C TYR A 66 -9.42 -9.61 -3.08
N ARG A 67 -8.32 -8.86 -3.28
CA ARG A 67 -7.19 -9.29 -4.11
C ARG A 67 -6.48 -10.49 -3.49
N ARG A 68 -6.28 -10.49 -2.17
CA ARG A 68 -5.68 -11.63 -1.44
C ARG A 68 -6.55 -12.87 -1.53
N GLU A 69 -7.85 -12.74 -1.33
CA GLU A 69 -8.81 -13.84 -1.47
C GLU A 69 -8.79 -14.40 -2.90
N ALA A 70 -8.78 -13.52 -3.90
CA ALA A 70 -8.72 -13.93 -5.30
C ALA A 70 -7.41 -14.65 -5.68
N LEU A 71 -6.27 -14.19 -5.17
CA LEU A 71 -4.98 -14.83 -5.40
C LEU A 71 -4.85 -16.18 -4.67
N ALA A 72 -5.48 -16.31 -3.50
CA ALA A 72 -5.56 -17.59 -2.80
C ALA A 72 -6.39 -18.60 -3.62
N ASP A 73 -7.57 -18.19 -4.09
CA ASP A 73 -8.42 -19.04 -4.93
C ASP A 73 -7.74 -19.39 -6.26
N LEU A 74 -6.99 -18.44 -6.85
CA LEU A 74 -6.21 -18.71 -8.06
C LEU A 74 -5.13 -19.77 -7.82
N LYS A 75 -4.45 -19.74 -6.67
CA LYS A 75 -3.44 -20.73 -6.31
C LYS A 75 -4.04 -22.13 -6.22
N ASP A 76 -5.25 -22.25 -5.68
CA ASP A 76 -5.97 -23.52 -5.62
C ASP A 76 -6.38 -24.02 -7.02
N ILE A 77 -6.74 -23.10 -7.92
CA ILE A 77 -7.00 -23.41 -9.34
C ILE A 77 -5.72 -23.88 -10.03
N GLU A 78 -4.59 -23.18 -9.85
CA GLU A 78 -3.26 -23.54 -10.36
C GLU A 78 -2.80 -24.93 -9.92
N ALA A 79 -3.07 -25.31 -8.66
CA ALA A 79 -2.77 -26.65 -8.19
C ALA A 79 -3.58 -27.74 -8.92
N LYS A 80 -4.85 -27.45 -9.24
CA LYS A 80 -5.76 -28.36 -9.94
C LYS A 80 -5.52 -28.45 -11.45
N LEU A 81 -4.74 -27.54 -12.03
CA LEU A 81 -4.38 -27.54 -13.45
C LEU A 81 -3.41 -28.67 -13.84
N ALA A 82 -2.62 -29.17 -12.88
CA ALA A 82 -1.64 -30.24 -13.11
C ALA A 82 -2.30 -31.59 -13.46
N ALA A 83 -3.39 -31.95 -12.77
CA ALA A 83 -4.07 -33.22 -13.00
C ALA A 83 -5.11 -33.12 -14.14
N PRO A 84 -5.07 -33.99 -15.17
CA PRO A 84 -5.99 -33.95 -16.31
C PRO A 84 -7.48 -34.05 -15.92
N THR A 85 -7.78 -34.81 -14.87
CA THR A 85 -9.15 -35.01 -14.36
C THR A 85 -9.74 -33.75 -13.72
N THR A 86 -8.91 -32.88 -13.14
CA THR A 86 -9.34 -31.64 -12.48
C THR A 86 -9.10 -30.39 -13.31
N ARG A 87 -8.28 -30.49 -14.36
CA ARG A 87 -7.90 -29.36 -15.23
C ARG A 87 -9.09 -28.66 -15.85
N GLY A 88 -10.06 -29.41 -16.38
CA GLY A 88 -11.22 -28.81 -17.03
C GLY A 88 -12.08 -28.00 -16.06
N ALA A 89 -12.28 -28.51 -14.84
CA ALA A 89 -12.97 -27.77 -13.78
C ALA A 89 -12.18 -26.55 -13.30
N ALA A 90 -10.84 -26.66 -13.21
CA ALA A 90 -9.96 -25.56 -12.86
C ALA A 90 -10.02 -24.43 -13.91
N LEU A 91 -9.97 -24.78 -15.20
CA LEU A 91 -10.10 -23.83 -16.31
C LEU A 91 -11.47 -23.16 -16.36
N ALA A 92 -12.55 -23.89 -16.07
CA ALA A 92 -13.90 -23.32 -15.97
C ALA A 92 -14.03 -22.33 -14.79
N ALA A 93 -13.28 -22.54 -13.71
CA ALA A 93 -13.30 -21.66 -12.55
C ALA A 93 -12.57 -20.32 -12.78
N LEU A 94 -11.62 -20.25 -13.72
CA LEU A 94 -10.88 -19.01 -14.03
C LEU A 94 -11.78 -17.82 -14.45
N PRO A 95 -12.67 -17.92 -15.46
CA PRO A 95 -13.56 -16.82 -15.83
C PRO A 95 -14.48 -16.39 -14.68
N VAL A 96 -14.97 -17.35 -13.89
CA VAL A 96 -15.82 -17.06 -12.74
C VAL A 96 -15.06 -16.27 -11.69
N LEU A 97 -13.81 -16.64 -11.40
CA LEU A 97 -12.93 -15.92 -10.49
C LEU A 97 -12.70 -14.48 -10.98
N LEU A 98 -12.37 -14.30 -12.26
CA LEU A 98 -12.14 -12.98 -12.86
C LEU A 98 -13.40 -12.09 -12.89
N LYS A 99 -14.58 -12.66 -13.19
CA LYS A 99 -15.83 -11.89 -13.13
C LYS A 99 -16.17 -11.48 -11.69
N ARG A 100 -15.97 -12.38 -10.72
CA ARG A 100 -16.20 -12.07 -9.29
C ARG A 100 -15.24 -11.00 -8.78
N THR A 101 -13.97 -11.02 -9.19
CA THR A 101 -13.00 -9.97 -8.82
C THR A 101 -13.33 -8.64 -9.48
N ALA A 102 -13.78 -8.64 -10.74
CA ALA A 102 -14.25 -7.41 -11.39
C ALA A 102 -15.49 -6.84 -10.69
N LEU A 103 -16.48 -7.66 -10.32
CA LEU A 103 -17.68 -7.21 -9.61
C LEU A 103 -17.42 -6.67 -8.19
N ALA A 104 -16.27 -6.98 -7.60
CA ALA A 104 -15.86 -6.39 -6.31
C ALA A 104 -15.40 -4.92 -6.44
N ILE A 105 -15.14 -4.46 -7.67
CA ILE A 105 -14.53 -3.16 -7.95
C ILE A 105 -15.44 -2.28 -8.82
N TRP A 106 -16.11 -2.88 -9.80
CA TRP A 106 -16.96 -2.19 -10.76
C TRP A 106 -18.45 -2.54 -10.57
N PRO A 107 -19.36 -1.60 -10.89
CA PRO A 107 -20.80 -1.82 -10.80
C PRO A 107 -21.23 -3.00 -11.69
N ARG A 108 -22.27 -3.71 -11.24
CA ARG A 108 -22.74 -4.93 -11.90
C ARG A 108 -23.17 -4.65 -13.34
N GLU A 109 -23.72 -3.48 -13.59
CA GLU A 109 -24.22 -3.04 -14.90
C GLU A 109 -23.11 -2.95 -15.95
N SER A 110 -21.88 -2.64 -15.55
CA SER A 110 -20.75 -2.54 -16.49
C SER A 110 -20.06 -3.87 -16.76
N VAL A 111 -20.19 -4.84 -15.85
CA VAL A 111 -19.47 -6.14 -15.93
C VAL A 111 -20.37 -7.29 -16.36
N ALA A 112 -21.62 -7.34 -15.89
CA ALA A 112 -22.47 -8.53 -16.04
C ALA A 112 -22.89 -8.83 -17.48
N GLY A 113 -22.89 -7.83 -18.36
CA GLY A 113 -23.19 -8.01 -19.80
C GLY A 113 -21.96 -8.31 -20.66
N LEU A 114 -20.76 -8.38 -20.08
CA LEU A 114 -19.53 -8.61 -20.84
C LEU A 114 -19.28 -10.11 -21.05
N HIS A 115 -19.18 -10.49 -22.32
CA HIS A 115 -18.88 -11.85 -22.77
C HIS A 115 -17.89 -11.84 -23.94
N GLY A 116 -17.25 -12.98 -24.20
CA GLY A 116 -16.33 -13.17 -25.33
C GLY A 116 -15.28 -12.06 -25.47
N THR A 117 -15.26 -11.42 -26.64
CA THR A 117 -14.31 -10.35 -26.97
C THR A 117 -14.52 -9.06 -26.15
N GLY A 118 -15.76 -8.75 -25.77
CA GLY A 118 -16.07 -7.62 -24.90
C GLY A 118 -15.50 -7.81 -23.50
N TRP A 119 -15.45 -9.05 -23.03
CA TRP A 119 -14.83 -9.40 -21.75
C TRP A 119 -13.30 -9.29 -21.80
N THR A 120 -12.63 -9.85 -22.80
CA THR A 120 -11.16 -9.74 -22.90
C THR A 120 -10.71 -8.30 -23.14
N GLY A 121 -11.45 -7.52 -23.94
CA GLY A 121 -11.17 -6.10 -24.14
C GLY A 121 -11.31 -5.28 -22.86
N PHE A 122 -12.29 -5.62 -22.00
CA PHE A 122 -12.41 -5.02 -20.68
C PHE A 122 -11.21 -5.37 -19.79
N LEU A 123 -10.77 -6.63 -19.79
CA LEU A 123 -9.61 -7.05 -18.99
C LEU A 123 -8.35 -6.29 -19.41
N ASP A 124 -8.05 -6.28 -20.71
CA ASP A 124 -6.87 -5.61 -21.29
C ASP A 124 -6.89 -4.08 -21.06
N GLY A 125 -8.08 -3.47 -21.11
CA GLY A 125 -8.26 -2.04 -20.85
C GLY A 125 -7.98 -1.63 -19.40
N HIS A 126 -8.09 -2.56 -18.45
CA HIS A 126 -7.88 -2.29 -17.01
C HIS A 126 -6.52 -2.78 -16.47
N SER A 127 -5.71 -3.45 -17.29
CA SER A 127 -4.37 -3.93 -16.95
C SER A 127 -3.22 -3.06 -17.49
N GLY A 128 -3.52 -1.98 -18.21
CA GLY A 128 -2.50 -1.10 -18.79
C GLY A 128 -1.80 -1.68 -20.04
N GLY A 129 -2.39 -2.71 -20.65
CA GLY A 129 -1.88 -3.40 -21.83
C GLY A 129 -2.56 -4.75 -22.06
N PRO A 130 -2.35 -5.37 -23.24
CA PRO A 130 -2.94 -6.67 -23.57
C PRO A 130 -2.32 -7.76 -22.70
N VAL A 131 -3.13 -8.38 -21.85
CA VAL A 131 -2.74 -9.47 -20.94
C VAL A 131 -3.21 -10.81 -21.49
N PHE A 132 -4.31 -10.80 -22.24
CA PHE A 132 -4.84 -12.00 -22.87
C PHE A 132 -4.65 -11.93 -24.39
N PRO A 133 -4.05 -12.96 -25.01
CA PRO A 133 -4.09 -13.10 -26.46
C PRO A 133 -5.54 -13.05 -26.99
N ILE A 134 -5.75 -12.50 -28.19
CA ILE A 134 -7.09 -12.45 -28.83
C ILE A 134 -7.73 -13.85 -28.92
N ALA A 135 -6.90 -14.89 -29.12
CA ALA A 135 -7.35 -16.28 -29.13
C ALA A 135 -7.98 -16.74 -27.80
N SER A 136 -7.64 -16.10 -26.69
CA SER A 136 -8.19 -16.38 -25.36
C SER A 136 -9.64 -15.94 -25.20
N ALA A 137 -10.14 -15.01 -26.02
CA ALA A 137 -11.54 -14.59 -25.99
C ALA A 137 -12.48 -15.76 -26.28
N ARG A 138 -12.10 -16.59 -27.26
CA ARG A 138 -12.82 -17.81 -27.61
C ARG A 138 -12.76 -18.85 -26.48
N PHE A 139 -11.63 -18.95 -25.77
CA PHE A 139 -11.52 -19.80 -24.59
C PHE A 139 -12.51 -19.38 -23.49
N PHE A 140 -12.63 -18.08 -23.19
CA PHE A 140 -13.56 -17.61 -22.15
C PHE A 140 -15.03 -17.82 -22.53
N GLU A 141 -15.37 -17.60 -23.79
CA GLU A 141 -16.70 -17.85 -24.32
C GLU A 141 -17.05 -19.34 -24.32
N GLU A 142 -16.12 -20.19 -24.77
CA GLU A 142 -16.28 -21.63 -24.76
C GLU A 142 -16.27 -22.22 -23.34
N ALA A 143 -15.52 -21.66 -22.40
CA ALA A 143 -15.53 -22.11 -21.01
C ALA A 143 -16.88 -21.80 -20.33
N GLU A 144 -17.53 -20.69 -20.69
CA GLU A 144 -18.86 -20.33 -20.19
C GLU A 144 -19.96 -21.23 -20.79
N TYR A 145 -19.77 -21.75 -22.02
CA TYR A 145 -20.80 -22.51 -22.76
C TYR A 145 -20.58 -24.04 -22.84
N ARG A 146 -19.35 -24.53 -23.00
CA ARG A 146 -19.00 -25.96 -23.26
C ARG A 146 -18.78 -26.79 -21.99
N GLY A 147 -18.75 -26.15 -20.81
CA GLY A 147 -18.56 -26.85 -19.54
C GLY A 147 -17.15 -27.44 -19.34
N SER A 148 -16.91 -28.02 -18.17
CA SER A 148 -15.59 -28.50 -17.75
C SER A 148 -15.03 -29.65 -18.57
N GLU A 149 -15.87 -30.44 -19.24
CA GLU A 149 -15.43 -31.66 -19.95
C GLU A 149 -14.60 -31.33 -21.21
N ALA A 150 -15.02 -30.34 -22.00
CA ALA A 150 -14.26 -29.92 -23.18
C ALA A 150 -12.90 -29.31 -22.80
N LEU A 151 -12.81 -28.70 -21.62
CA LEU A 151 -11.62 -28.05 -21.12
C LEU A 151 -10.56 -29.02 -20.57
N CYS A 152 -10.93 -30.27 -20.27
CA CYS A 152 -9.96 -31.31 -19.88
C CYS A 152 -8.96 -31.63 -20.99
N ALA A 153 -9.37 -31.44 -22.26
CA ALA A 153 -8.52 -31.67 -23.42
C ALA A 153 -7.45 -30.58 -23.64
N VAL A 154 -7.55 -29.44 -22.93
CA VAL A 154 -6.57 -28.36 -23.05
C VAL A 154 -5.21 -28.83 -22.49
N PRO A 155 -4.10 -28.65 -23.23
CA PRO A 155 -2.76 -28.97 -22.74
C PRO A 155 -2.42 -28.18 -21.48
N GLU A 156 -1.77 -28.83 -20.51
CA GLU A 156 -1.28 -28.17 -19.29
C GLU A 156 -0.48 -26.88 -19.52
N PRO A 157 0.48 -26.79 -20.46
CA PRO A 157 1.24 -25.54 -20.65
C PRO A 157 0.35 -24.37 -21.06
N GLU A 158 -0.63 -24.60 -21.95
CA GLU A 158 -1.59 -23.57 -22.37
C GLU A 158 -2.50 -23.17 -21.20
N ALA A 159 -2.95 -24.16 -20.44
CA ALA A 159 -3.77 -23.95 -19.25
C ALA A 159 -3.06 -23.09 -18.19
N ARG A 160 -1.74 -23.27 -18.01
CA ARG A 160 -0.90 -22.43 -17.15
C ARG A 160 -0.72 -21.02 -17.69
N THR A 161 -0.65 -20.82 -19.01
CA THR A 161 -0.61 -19.48 -19.60
C THR A 161 -1.86 -18.68 -19.25
N TYR A 162 -3.05 -19.30 -19.31
CA TYR A 162 -4.30 -18.64 -18.91
C TYR A 162 -4.32 -18.28 -17.41
N ALA A 163 -3.84 -19.18 -16.55
CA ALA A 163 -3.74 -18.90 -15.11
C ALA A 163 -2.74 -17.77 -14.81
N ALA A 164 -1.59 -17.73 -15.50
CA ALA A 164 -0.60 -16.68 -15.35
C ALA A 164 -1.12 -15.31 -15.82
N ALA A 165 -1.87 -15.28 -16.93
CA ALA A 165 -2.54 -14.07 -17.41
C ALA A 165 -3.60 -13.57 -16.40
N ALA A 166 -4.39 -14.50 -15.83
CA ALA A 166 -5.35 -14.18 -14.77
C ALA A 166 -4.67 -13.62 -13.51
N ARG A 167 -3.56 -14.23 -13.08
CA ARG A 167 -2.73 -13.73 -11.97
C ARG A 167 -2.26 -12.31 -12.22
N HIS A 168 -1.66 -12.07 -13.38
CA HIS A 168 -1.14 -10.77 -13.75
C HIS A 168 -2.25 -9.71 -13.74
N TRP A 169 -3.43 -10.03 -14.26
CA TRP A 169 -4.58 -9.12 -14.22
C TRP A 169 -5.06 -8.85 -12.79
N ILE A 170 -5.16 -9.86 -11.92
CA ILE A 170 -5.55 -9.68 -10.51
C ILE A 170 -4.52 -8.82 -9.75
N GLU A 171 -3.24 -8.93 -10.08
CA GLU A 171 -2.18 -8.13 -9.46
C GLU A 171 -2.12 -6.69 -10.00
N ALA A 172 -2.27 -6.53 -11.32
CA ALA A 172 -2.00 -5.28 -12.02
C ALA A 172 -3.24 -4.42 -12.30
N HIS A 173 -4.47 -4.93 -12.13
CA HIS A 173 -5.65 -4.13 -12.46
C HIS A 173 -5.67 -2.82 -11.66
N HIS A 174 -5.79 -1.71 -12.38
CA HIS A 174 -5.83 -0.39 -11.77
C HIS A 174 -7.25 -0.08 -11.31
N VAL A 175 -7.46 -0.06 -10.00
CA VAL A 175 -8.63 0.62 -9.41
C VAL A 175 -8.37 2.12 -9.56
N ARG A 176 -8.90 2.75 -10.62
CA ARG A 176 -9.01 4.21 -10.66
C ARG A 176 -9.96 4.60 -9.52
N ALA A 177 -9.38 5.14 -8.46
CA ALA A 177 -10.09 5.73 -7.32
C ALA A 177 -10.46 7.18 -7.62
#